data_AF-A0A349JYK4-F1
#
_entry.id   AF-A0A349JYK4-F1
#
_cell.length_a   1.000
_cell.length_b   1.000
_cell.length_c   1.000
_cell.angle_alpha   90.00
_cell.angle_beta   90.00
_cell.angle_gamma   90.00
#
_symmetry.space_group_name_H-M   'P 1'
#
loop_
_entity.id
_entity.type
_entity.pdbx_description
1 polymer ?
#
loop_
_entity_poly.entity_id
_entity_poly.type
_entity_poly.pdbx_seq_one_letter_code
_entity_poly.pdbx_strand_id
1 'polypeptide(L)'
;GYPAIKPPWGTLNAVDLNTGEIKWKVVLGEYPELTRRGIPPTGTENYGGPVVTAGGLLFIGATADETFRAFDKETGKLLWKTKLPFGGNATPSTYMVDSRQFVVISAGGGKSNRPRGGMLVAFALPE
;
A
#
# COMPACT_ATOMS: atom_id res chain seq x y z
N GLY A 1 2.82 7.10 20.07
CA GLY A 1 3.88 8.04 19.66
C GLY A 1 4.49 7.58 18.35
N TYR A 2 5.33 8.40 17.72
CA TYR A 2 6.06 8.01 16.52
C TYR A 2 7.33 7.22 16.88
N PRO A 3 7.91 6.44 15.94
CA PRO A 3 9.20 5.80 16.18
C PRO A 3 10.29 6.79 16.60
N ALA A 4 11.15 6.40 17.55
CA ALA A 4 12.20 7.25 18.12
C ALA A 4 13.43 7.41 17.20
N ILE A 5 13.30 7.10 15.91
CA ILE A 5 14.35 7.18 14.89
C ILE A 5 13.95 8.11 13.77
N LYS A 6 14.92 8.61 13.00
CA LYS A 6 14.66 9.49 11.85
C LYS A 6 13.86 8.74 10.76
N PRO A 7 12.81 9.34 10.17
CA PRO A 7 12.10 8.76 9.04
C PRO A 7 12.98 8.62 7.78
N PRO A 8 12.62 7.75 6.81
CA PRO A 8 11.33 7.07 6.69
C PRO A 8 11.14 5.85 7.60
N TRP A 9 9.95 5.72 8.18
CA TRP A 9 9.54 4.60 9.04
C TRP A 9 8.87 3.45 8.26
N GLY A 10 8.55 3.68 6.99
CA GLY A 10 7.96 2.72 6.08
C GLY A 10 8.45 2.95 4.67
N THR A 11 8.86 1.89 3.99
CA THR A 11 9.30 1.94 2.60
C THR A 11 8.80 0.73 1.83
N LEU A 12 8.53 0.94 0.54
CA LEU A 12 8.37 -0.13 -0.43
C LEU A 12 9.62 -0.15 -1.31
N ASN A 13 10.18 -1.34 -1.51
CA ASN A 13 11.44 -1.53 -2.23
C ASN A 13 11.25 -2.58 -3.32
N ALA A 14 11.85 -2.35 -4.49
CA ALA A 14 12.15 -3.42 -5.44
C ALA A 14 13.62 -3.80 -5.32
N VAL A 15 13.88 -5.11 -5.25
CA VAL A 15 15.22 -5.66 -5.08
C VAL A 15 15.48 -6.62 -6.23
N ASP A 16 16.62 -6.48 -6.89
CA ASP A 16 17.13 -7.49 -7.80
C ASP A 16 17.75 -8.62 -6.98
N LEU A 17 17.18 -9.83 -7.05
CA LEU A 17 17.67 -10.95 -6.25
C LEU A 17 18.95 -11.58 -6.83
N ASN A 18 19.33 -11.27 -8.06
CA ASN A 18 20.59 -11.75 -8.64
C ASN A 18 21.78 -10.92 -8.14
N THR A 19 21.61 -9.59 -8.03
CA THR A 19 22.70 -8.67 -7.64
C THR A 19 22.61 -8.19 -6.20
N GLY A 20 21.42 -8.30 -5.57
CA GLY A 20 21.13 -7.72 -4.26
C GLY A 20 20.85 -6.23 -4.29
N GLU A 21 20.80 -5.60 -5.47
CA GLU A 21 20.63 -4.16 -5.62
C GLU A 21 19.18 -3.74 -5.41
N ILE A 22 18.98 -2.59 -4.75
CA ILE A 22 17.67 -1.95 -4.67
C ILE A 22 17.46 -1.16 -5.97
N LYS A 23 16.57 -1.65 -6.84
CA LYS A 23 16.21 -0.98 -8.10
C LYS A 23 15.53 0.36 -7.86
N TRP A 24 14.62 0.39 -6.90
CA TRP A 24 13.98 1.61 -6.43
C TRP A 24 13.48 1.45 -5.00
N LYS A 25 13.31 2.60 -4.34
CA LYS A 25 12.80 2.72 -2.97
C LYS A 25 11.85 3.91 -2.91
N VAL A 26 10.67 3.70 -2.35
CA VAL A 26 9.70 4.77 -2.10
C VAL A 26 9.24 4.77 -0.65
N VAL A 27 8.91 5.94 -0.13
CA VAL A 27 8.31 6.09 1.19
C VAL A 27 6.87 5.58 1.14
N LEU A 28 6.53 4.64 2.02
CA LEU A 28 5.22 3.98 2.01
C LEU A 28 4.39 4.36 3.25
N GLY A 29 3.36 5.18 2.98
CA GLY A 29 2.41 5.67 3.97
C GLY A 29 2.74 7.06 4.48
N GLU A 30 1.74 7.68 5.08
CA GLU A 30 1.80 9.06 5.54
C GLU A 30 1.07 9.21 6.88
N TYR A 31 1.55 10.14 7.71
CA TYR A 31 0.79 10.68 8.84
C TYR A 31 0.30 12.08 8.45
N PRO A 32 -0.98 12.26 8.05
CA PRO A 32 -1.47 13.54 7.53
C PRO A 32 -1.24 14.72 8.46
N GLU A 33 -1.25 14.49 9.77
CA GLU A 33 -0.94 15.48 10.80
C GLU A 33 0.51 15.95 10.79
N LEU A 34 1.47 15.12 10.37
CA LEU A 34 2.87 15.54 10.21
C LEU A 34 3.05 16.32 8.91
N THR A 35 2.42 15.87 7.83
CA THR A 35 2.46 16.58 6.54
C THR A 35 1.85 17.97 6.65
N ARG A 36 0.72 18.12 7.37
CA ARG A 36 0.12 19.44 7.66
C ARG A 36 1.04 20.38 8.43
N ARG A 37 2.04 19.85 9.14
CA ARG A 37 3.07 20.62 9.86
C ARG A 37 4.31 20.92 9.00
N GLY A 38 4.27 20.60 7.71
CA GLY A 38 5.39 20.80 6.78
C GLY A 38 6.46 19.71 6.83
N ILE A 39 6.21 18.60 7.53
CA ILE A 39 7.13 17.47 7.55
C ILE A 39 6.89 16.62 6.30
N PRO A 40 7.90 16.30 5.48
CA PRO A 40 7.74 15.44 4.31
C PRO A 40 7.16 14.06 4.68
N PRO A 41 6.59 13.30 3.72
CA PRO A 41 6.07 11.96 3.98
C PRO A 41 7.08 11.12 4.76
N THR A 42 6.68 10.66 5.93
CA THR A 42 7.56 9.97 6.87
C THR A 42 7.54 8.46 6.69
N GLY A 43 6.64 7.92 5.88
CA GLY A 43 6.32 6.50 5.93
C GLY A 43 5.54 6.18 7.20
N THR A 44 4.95 5.00 7.20
CA THR A 44 4.21 4.47 8.35
C THR A 44 4.67 3.05 8.63
N GLU A 45 4.32 2.52 9.80
CA GLU A 45 4.47 1.09 10.01
C GLU A 45 3.66 0.32 8.95
N ASN A 46 4.28 -0.67 8.30
CA ASN A 46 3.67 -1.39 7.19
C ASN A 46 3.31 -2.83 7.58
N TYR A 47 2.08 -3.24 7.29
CA TYR A 47 1.58 -4.59 7.57
C TYR A 47 0.89 -5.21 6.34
N GLY A 48 1.34 -6.37 5.92
CA GLY A 48 0.85 -7.03 4.70
C GLY A 48 1.76 -6.78 3.50
N GLY A 49 1.57 -7.61 2.47
CA GLY A 49 2.39 -7.59 1.26
C GLY A 49 1.67 -6.94 0.07
N PRO A 50 2.41 -6.67 -1.01
CA PRO A 50 1.83 -6.32 -2.29
C PRO A 50 1.35 -7.55 -3.07
N VAL A 51 0.52 -7.32 -4.09
CA VAL A 51 0.38 -8.22 -5.25
C VAL A 51 0.94 -7.53 -6.48
N VAL A 52 1.69 -8.27 -7.31
CA VAL A 52 2.28 -7.76 -8.56
C VAL A 52 1.65 -8.50 -9.74
N THR A 53 1.26 -7.75 -10.77
CA THR A 53 0.56 -8.28 -11.94
C THR A 53 1.48 -8.32 -13.17
N ALA A 54 1.15 -9.18 -14.13
CA ALA A 54 1.86 -9.25 -15.41
C ALA A 54 1.78 -7.92 -16.19
N GLY A 55 0.71 -7.14 -16.02
CA GLY A 55 0.50 -5.84 -16.65
C GLY A 55 1.38 -4.70 -16.12
N GLY A 56 2.35 -4.97 -15.24
CA GLY A 56 3.29 -3.95 -14.75
C GLY A 56 2.84 -3.21 -13.50
N LEU A 57 1.71 -3.60 -12.90
CA LEU A 57 1.14 -2.93 -11.72
C LEU A 57 1.40 -3.71 -10.44
N LEU A 58 1.73 -2.98 -9.38
CA LEU A 58 1.83 -3.44 -8.00
C LEU A 58 0.71 -2.81 -7.17
N PHE A 59 -0.07 -3.60 -6.43
CA PHE A 59 -1.13 -3.11 -5.55
C PHE A 59 -0.84 -3.42 -4.08
N ILE A 60 -1.04 -2.45 -3.19
CA ILE A 60 -0.74 -2.59 -1.76
C ILE A 60 -1.59 -1.66 -0.87
N GLY A 61 -2.06 -2.17 0.27
CA GLY A 61 -2.70 -1.40 1.34
C GLY A 61 -1.68 -0.96 2.38
N ALA A 62 -1.33 -1.88 3.27
CA ALA A 62 -0.24 -1.91 4.25
C ALA A 62 -0.01 -0.74 5.21
N THR A 63 -0.49 0.46 4.92
CA THR A 63 -0.08 1.69 5.59
C THR A 63 -1.04 2.13 6.68
N ALA A 64 -0.54 3.03 7.53
CA ALA A 64 -1.33 3.57 8.61
C ALA A 64 -2.50 4.44 8.18
N ASP A 65 -2.38 5.07 7.03
CA ASP A 65 -3.34 6.02 6.48
C ASP A 65 -4.51 5.35 5.72
N GLU A 66 -4.72 4.05 5.89
CA GLU A 66 -5.89 3.33 5.34
C GLU A 66 -6.02 3.55 3.82
N THR A 67 -4.90 3.59 3.11
CA THR A 67 -4.89 3.93 1.69
C THR A 67 -4.45 2.71 0.89
N PHE A 68 -5.25 2.34 -0.11
CA PHE A 68 -4.89 1.35 -1.11
C PHE A 68 -4.23 2.05 -2.30
N ARG A 69 -3.12 1.50 -2.80
CA ARG A 69 -2.28 2.14 -3.82
C ARG A 69 -1.96 1.19 -4.95
N ALA A 70 -1.82 1.75 -6.14
CA ALA A 70 -1.23 1.10 -7.31
C ALA A 70 0.05 1.83 -7.73
N PHE A 71 1.12 1.08 -7.92
CA PHE A 71 2.42 1.56 -8.35
C PHE A 71 2.84 0.90 -9.67
N ASP A 72 3.62 1.62 -10.46
CA ASP A 72 4.40 1.04 -11.55
C ASP A 72 5.51 0.14 -10.95
N LYS A 73 5.58 -1.13 -11.36
CA LYS A 73 6.49 -2.11 -10.76
C LYS A 73 7.98 -1.85 -11.07
N GLU A 74 8.28 -1.19 -12.19
CA GLU A 74 9.66 -0.98 -12.65
C GLU A 74 10.26 0.30 -12.08
N THR A 75 9.44 1.33 -11.87
CA THR A 75 9.90 2.66 -11.44
C THR A 75 9.52 3.00 -10.00
N GLY A 76 8.57 2.28 -9.40
CA GLY A 76 8.01 2.64 -8.10
C GLY A 76 7.11 3.88 -8.13
N LYS A 77 6.77 4.40 -9.31
CA LYS A 77 5.90 5.58 -9.44
C LYS A 77 4.49 5.26 -8.95
N LEU A 78 3.94 6.09 -8.06
CA LEU A 78 2.55 6.01 -7.66
C LEU A 78 1.65 6.38 -8.85
N LEU A 79 0.75 5.49 -9.25
CA LEU A 79 -0.16 5.68 -10.38
C LEU A 79 -1.59 5.98 -9.93
N TRP A 80 -2.03 5.35 -8.85
CA TRP A 80 -3.38 5.52 -8.33
C TRP A 80 -3.44 5.22 -6.83
N LYS A 81 -4.41 5.84 -6.13
CA LYS A 81 -4.70 5.54 -4.73
C LYS A 81 -6.16 5.81 -4.38
N THR A 82 -6.67 5.11 -3.37
CA THR A 82 -7.97 5.37 -2.76
C THR A 82 -7.95 5.10 -1.25
N LYS A 83 -8.92 5.64 -0.52
CA LYS A 83 -9.15 5.30 0.89
C LYS A 83 -9.89 3.97 1.00
N LEU A 84 -9.46 3.17 1.96
CA LEU A 84 -10.18 2.00 2.44
C LEU A 84 -11.04 2.39 3.64
N PRO A 85 -12.15 1.67 3.89
CA PRO A 85 -13.00 1.91 5.05
C PRO A 85 -12.31 1.54 6.38
N PHE A 86 -11.34 0.64 6.33
CA PHE A 86 -10.55 0.16 7.47
C PHE A 86 -9.11 -0.13 7.03
N GLY A 87 -8.24 -0.51 7.97
CA GLY A 87 -6.84 -0.86 7.70
C GLY A 87 -6.68 -1.99 6.67
N GLY A 88 -5.87 -1.75 5.63
CA GLY A 88 -5.54 -2.73 4.59
C GLY A 88 -4.34 -3.61 4.93
N ASN A 89 -4.38 -4.30 6.07
CA ASN A 89 -3.23 -5.08 6.58
C ASN A 89 -3.02 -6.43 5.86
N ALA A 90 -3.95 -6.83 4.99
CA ALA A 90 -3.87 -8.06 4.22
C ALA A 90 -3.13 -7.87 2.89
N THR A 91 -2.51 -8.93 2.40
CA THR A 91 -2.01 -8.96 1.01
C THR A 91 -3.22 -9.02 0.06
N PRO A 92 -3.32 -8.12 -0.94
CA PRO A 92 -4.39 -8.18 -1.92
C PRO A 92 -4.31 -9.43 -2.79
N SER A 93 -5.42 -9.80 -3.42
CA SER A 93 -5.49 -10.87 -4.43
C SER A 93 -6.10 -10.35 -5.72
N THR A 94 -5.85 -11.04 -6.83
CA THR A 94 -6.50 -10.75 -8.11
C THR A 94 -7.16 -12.01 -8.68
N TYR A 95 -8.28 -11.83 -9.37
CA TYR A 95 -9.07 -12.92 -9.96
C TYR A 95 -9.84 -12.42 -11.19
N MET A 96 -10.40 -13.35 -11.97
CA MET A 96 -11.19 -13.08 -13.16
C MET A 96 -12.63 -13.57 -12.98
N VAL A 97 -13.60 -12.79 -13.45
CA VAL A 97 -15.00 -13.19 -13.60
C VAL A 97 -15.50 -12.61 -14.92
N ASP A 98 -16.12 -13.43 -15.78
CA ASP A 98 -16.67 -12.99 -17.08
C ASP A 98 -15.70 -12.13 -17.90
N SER A 99 -14.45 -12.59 -18.04
CA SER A 99 -13.36 -11.88 -18.74
C SER A 99 -12.97 -10.51 -18.16
N ARG A 100 -13.45 -10.15 -16.97
CA ARG A 100 -13.09 -8.95 -16.24
C ARG A 100 -12.16 -9.27 -15.07
N GLN A 101 -11.05 -8.53 -14.97
CA GLN A 101 -10.09 -8.66 -13.87
C GLN A 101 -10.50 -7.81 -12.68
N PHE A 102 -10.41 -8.40 -11.49
CA PHE A 102 -10.64 -7.73 -10.21
C PHE A 102 -9.38 -7.79 -9.35
N VAL A 103 -9.19 -6.76 -8.54
CA VAL A 103 -8.22 -6.73 -7.43
C VAL A 103 -9.01 -6.56 -6.14
N VAL A 104 -8.82 -7.44 -5.16
CA VAL A 104 -9.56 -7.45 -3.90
C VAL A 104 -8.61 -7.41 -2.71
N ILE A 105 -9.03 -6.69 -1.67
CA ILE A 105 -8.34 -6.64 -0.38
C ILE A 105 -9.33 -6.78 0.76
N SER A 106 -8.95 -7.53 1.79
CA SER A 106 -9.63 -7.51 3.08
C SER A 106 -9.17 -6.31 3.91
N ALA A 107 -10.06 -5.35 4.08
CA ALA A 107 -9.87 -4.20 4.97
C ALA A 107 -10.34 -4.61 6.38
N GLY A 108 -9.43 -5.24 7.12
CA GLY A 108 -9.60 -5.64 8.52
C GLY A 108 -8.86 -4.67 9.43
N GLY A 109 -9.62 -3.81 10.10
CA GLY A 109 -9.09 -2.76 10.98
C GLY A 109 -8.70 -3.26 12.38
N GLY A 110 -8.59 -2.34 13.34
CA GLY A 110 -8.45 -2.64 14.76
C GLY A 110 -7.03 -2.80 15.30
N LYS A 111 -6.00 -2.86 14.45
CA LYS A 111 -4.60 -2.77 14.89
C LYS A 111 -4.24 -1.34 15.26
N SER A 112 -3.37 -1.14 16.25
CA SER A 112 -2.79 0.17 16.61
C SER A 112 -3.84 1.28 16.84
N ASN A 113 -4.95 0.93 17.50
CA ASN A 113 -6.07 1.84 17.83
C ASN A 113 -6.80 2.46 16.62
N ARG A 114 -6.70 1.82 15.44
CA ARG A 114 -7.43 2.22 14.23
C ARG A 114 -8.89 1.77 14.29
N PRO A 115 -9.79 2.36 13.48
CA PRO A 115 -11.17 1.91 13.33
C PRO A 115 -11.26 0.40 13.21
N ARG A 116 -12.15 -0.20 14.01
CA ARG A 116 -12.42 -1.64 14.00
C ARG A 116 -13.52 -1.93 12.98
N GLY A 117 -13.38 -3.02 12.24
CA GLY A 117 -14.34 -3.45 11.24
C GLY A 117 -13.71 -4.41 10.26
N GLY A 118 -14.51 -4.88 9.31
CA GLY A 118 -14.10 -5.82 8.28
C GLY A 118 -14.93 -5.63 7.03
N MET A 119 -14.27 -5.38 5.90
CA MET A 119 -14.91 -5.30 4.59
C MET A 119 -14.00 -5.87 3.52
N LEU A 120 -14.56 -6.65 2.58
CA LEU A 120 -13.89 -6.96 1.33
C LEU A 120 -14.15 -5.81 0.36
N VAL A 121 -13.08 -5.22 -0.17
CA VAL A 121 -13.17 -4.16 -1.17
C VAL A 121 -12.56 -4.67 -2.47
N ALA A 122 -13.36 -4.69 -3.54
CA ALA A 122 -12.95 -5.13 -4.87
C ALA A 122 -12.93 -3.94 -5.84
N PHE A 123 -11.91 -3.90 -6.69
CA PHE A 123 -11.68 -2.86 -7.69
C PHE A 123 -11.56 -3.50 -9.07
N ALA A 124 -12.11 -2.84 -10.08
CA ALA A 124 -11.95 -3.19 -11.49
C ALA A 124 -12.05 -1.91 -12.33
N LEU A 125 -11.55 -1.95 -13.56
CA LEU A 125 -11.78 -0.88 -14.53
C LEU A 125 -13.29 -0.77 -14.86
N PRO A 126 -13.77 0.40 -15.32
CA PRO A 126 -15.11 0.54 -15.89
C PRO A 126 -15.34 -0.42 -17.07
N GLU A 127 -16.62 -0.66 -17.36
CA GLU A 127 -17.05 -1.38 -18.57
C GLU A 127 -17.06 -0.46 -19.80
#